data_AF-A0A1M5VIA0-F1
#
_entry.id   AF-A0A1M5VIA0-F1
#
_cell.length_a   1.000
_cell.length_b   1.000
_cell.length_c   1.000
_cell.angle_alpha   90.00
_cell.angle_beta   90.00
_cell.angle_gamma   90.00
#
_symmetry.space_group_name_H-M   'P 1'
#
loop_
_entity.id
_entity.type
_entity.pdbx_description
1 polymer ?
#
loop_
_entity_poly.entity_id
_entity_poly.type
_entity_poly.pdbx_seq_one_letter_code
_entity_poly.pdbx_strand_id
1 'polypeptide(L)' 'MTGSQSRLLNVGARVCWRDDNNDLGTVTEKDWAGVTVKWDNRSQQTVLHNDMACVGVVSKK' A
#
# COMPACT_ATOMS: atom_id res chain seq x y z
N MET A 1 -6.52 -2.27 5.28
CA MET A 1 -6.81 -3.14 4.12
C MET A 1 -6.60 -4.59 4.54
N THR A 2 -7.26 -5.56 3.90
CA THR A 2 -7.01 -6.99 4.16
C THR A 2 -5.93 -7.54 3.23
N GLY A 3 -5.34 -8.69 3.59
CA GLY A 3 -4.39 -9.37 2.72
C GLY A 3 -4.98 -9.81 1.37
N SER A 4 -6.25 -10.17 1.32
CA SER A 4 -6.90 -10.53 0.05
C SER A 4 -7.08 -9.30 -0.85
N GLN A 5 -7.41 -8.14 -0.27
CA GLN A 5 -7.51 -6.88 -1.01
C GLN A 5 -6.15 -6.43 -1.57
N SER A 6 -5.06 -6.61 -0.81
CA SER A 6 -3.72 -6.19 -1.26
C SER A 6 -3.19 -7.02 -2.43
N ARG A 7 -3.57 -8.29 -2.53
CA ARG A 7 -3.25 -9.16 -3.69
C ARG A 7 -3.89 -8.68 -5.00
N LEU A 8 -5.00 -7.94 -4.90
CA LEU A 8 -5.70 -7.34 -6.03
C LEU A 8 -5.15 -5.96 -6.42
N LEU A 9 -4.17 -5.41 -5.69
CA LEU A 9 -3.55 -4.14 -6.05
C LEU A 9 -2.75 -4.27 -7.34
N ASN A 10 -2.77 -3.17 -8.10
CA ASN A 10 -1.91 -2.98 -9.27
C ASN A 10 -0.74 -2.08 -8.90
N VAL A 11 0.39 -2.27 -9.58
CA VAL A 11 1.48 -1.29 -9.57
C VAL A 11 0.91 0.07 -10.05
N GLY A 12 1.27 1.13 -9.34
CA GLY A 12 0.71 2.48 -9.51
C GLY A 12 -0.52 2.78 -8.65
N ALA A 13 -1.08 1.80 -7.93
CA ALA A 13 -2.16 2.05 -6.98
C ALA A 13 -1.72 2.99 -5.86
N ARG A 14 -2.63 3.87 -5.45
CA ARG A 14 -2.39 4.83 -4.37
C ARG A 14 -2.88 4.27 -3.03
N VAL A 15 -2.03 4.37 -2.02
CA VAL A 15 -2.30 3.88 -0.66
C VAL A 15 -1.99 4.96 0.37
N CYS A 16 -2.52 4.79 1.57
CA CYS A 16 -2.23 5.61 2.74
C CYS A 16 -1.91 4.72 3.94
N TRP A 17 -1.17 5.24 4.91
CA TRP A 17 -0.95 4.58 6.18
C TRP A 17 -1.90 5.12 7.25
N ARG A 18 -2.62 4.22 7.94
CA ARG A 18 -3.60 4.51 9.00
C ARG A 18 -4.60 5.61 8.63
N ASP A 19 -5.03 5.63 7.37
CA ASP A 19 -5.95 6.63 6.82
C ASP A 19 -5.45 8.08 6.94
N ASP A 20 -4.14 8.29 7.08
CA ASP A 20 -3.52 9.61 7.09
C ASP A 20 -3.27 10.10 5.65
N ASN A 21 -3.97 11.18 5.27
CA ASN A 21 -3.85 11.80 3.96
C ASN A 21 -2.50 12.51 3.73
N ASN A 22 -1.68 12.70 4.76
CA ASN A 22 -0.32 13.20 4.64
C ASN A 22 0.72 12.08 4.50
N ASP A 23 0.29 10.83 4.67
CA ASP A 23 1.14 9.64 4.68
C ASP A 23 0.74 8.71 3.53
N LEU A 24 0.89 9.26 2.32
CA LEU A 24 0.51 8.61 1.09
C LEU A 24 1.69 7.89 0.44
N GLY A 25 1.38 6.82 -0.28
CA GLY A 25 2.38 6.03 -1.00
C GLY A 25 1.82 5.43 -2.27
N THR A 26 2.71 5.06 -3.18
CA THR A 26 2.38 4.40 -4.44
C THR A 26 2.98 3.01 -4.46
N VAL A 27 2.17 2.02 -4.82
CA VAL A 27 2.65 0.64 -5.01
C VAL A 27 3.58 0.63 -6.21
N THR A 28 4.84 0.26 -6.00
CA THR A 28 5.84 0.14 -7.08
C THR A 28 6.01 -1.29 -7.54
N GLU A 29 5.78 -2.27 -6.65
CA GLU A 29 5.90 -3.68 -6.96
C GLU A 29 4.86 -4.49 -6.18
N LYS A 30 4.50 -5.65 -6.72
CA LYS A 30 3.68 -6.67 -6.05
C LYS A 30 4.30 -8.03 -6.32
N ASP A 31 4.57 -8.78 -5.27
CA ASP A 31 5.02 -10.16 -5.35
C ASP A 31 4.01 -11.09 -4.66
N TRP A 32 4.40 -12.34 -4.43
CA TRP A 32 3.54 -13.34 -3.79
C TRP A 32 3.39 -13.13 -2.28
N ALA A 33 4.35 -12.43 -1.65
CA ALA A 33 4.45 -12.25 -0.21
C ALA A 33 3.85 -10.90 0.24
N GLY A 34 3.89 -9.87 -0.61
CA GLY A 34 3.46 -8.53 -0.28
C GLY A 34 3.48 -7.53 -1.43
N VAL A 35 3.43 -6.26 -1.04
CA VAL A 35 3.53 -5.11 -1.94
C VAL A 35 4.66 -4.21 -1.50
N THR A 36 5.41 -3.66 -2.45
CA THR A 36 6.40 -2.64 -2.19
C THR A 36 5.78 -1.28 -2.46
N VAL A 37 5.84 -0.40 -1.46
CA VAL A 37 5.26 0.94 -1.50
C VAL A 37 6.39 1.95 -1.43
N LYS A 38 6.43 2.86 -2.39
CA LYS A 38 7.19 4.10 -2.29
C LYS A 38 6.30 5.15 -1.65
N TRP A 39 6.57 5.45 -0.39
CA TRP A 39 5.92 6.52 0.35
C TRP A 39 6.42 7.88 -0.14
N ASP A 40 5.57 8.90 -0.11
CA ASP A 40 5.93 10.24 -0.57
C ASP A 40 6.86 10.98 0.38
N ASN A 41 6.70 10.73 1.67
CA ASN A 41 7.40 11.40 2.77
C ASN A 41 8.36 10.46 3.53
N ARG A 42 8.55 9.21 3.05
CA ARG A 42 9.39 8.19 3.68
C ARG A 42 10.18 7.41 2.63
N SER A 43 11.09 6.56 3.11
CA SER A 43 11.75 5.55 2.29
C SER A 43 10.78 4.49 1.77
N GLN A 44 11.21 3.74 0.76
CA GLN A 44 10.46 2.59 0.25
C GLN A 44 10.33 1.50 1.31
N GLN A 45 9.18 0.83 1.35
CA GLN A 45 8.88 -0.23 2.31
C GLN A 45 8.11 -1.36 1.62
N THR A 46 8.49 -2.61 1.91
CA THR A 46 7.70 -3.78 1.57
C THR A 46 6.77 -4.11 2.73
N VAL A 47 5.47 -4.23 2.44
CA VAL A 47 4.42 -4.61 3.39
C VAL A 47 3.91 -5.98 2.99
N LEU A 48 4.04 -6.95 3.90
CA LEU A 48 3.54 -8.31 3.67
C LEU A 48 2.02 -8.30 3.60
N HIS A 49 1.45 -9.18 2.79
CA HIS A 49 -0.01 -9.28 2.67
C HIS A 49 -0.70 -9.56 4.01
N ASN A 50 -0.02 -10.23 4.94
CA ASN A 50 -0.55 -10.52 6.28
C ASN A 50 -0.52 -9.31 7.23
N ASP A 51 0.23 -8.26 6.88
CA ASP A 51 0.46 -7.07 7.73
C ASP A 51 -0.22 -5.79 7.18
N MET A 52 -1.24 -5.96 6.32
CA MET A 52 -1.93 -4.84 5.64
C MET A 52 -2.88 -4.04 6.54
N ALA A 53 -2.97 -4.36 7.83
CA ALA A 53 -3.92 -3.76 8.77
C ALA A 53 -3.81 -2.22 8.80
N CYS A 54 -2.60 -1.68 8.70
CA CYS A 54 -2.36 -0.24 8.71
C CYS A 54 -2.32 0.41 7.32
N VAL A 55 -2.47 -0.32 6.22
CA VAL A 55 -2.45 0.27 4.86
C VAL A 55 -3.87 0.37 4.33
N GLY A 56 -4.28 1.52 3.80
CA GLY A 56 -5.56 1.75 3.13
C GLY A 56 -5.38 2.03 1.64
N VAL A 57 -6.37 1.72 0.79
CA VAL A 57 -6.38 2.18 -0.62
C VAL A 57 -7.00 3.57 -0.65
N VAL A 58 -6.35 4.50 -1.33
CA VAL A 58 -6.94 5.82 -1.60
C VAL A 58 -7.77 5.70 -2.86
N SER A 59 -9.09 5.67 -2.70
CA SER A 59 -10.00 5.77 -3.84
C SER A 59 -9.95 7.19 -4.39
N LYS A 60 -9.71 7.34 -5.70
CA LYS A 60 -9.98 8.61 -6.37
C LYS A 60 -11.49 8.84 -6.29
N LYS A 61 -11.92 9.94 -5.68
CA LYS A 61 -13.29 10.43 -5.81
C LYS A 61 -13.59 10.80 -7.25
#